data_AF-A0ABC8SXF7-F1
#
_entry.id   AF-A0ABC8SXF7-F1
#
_cell.length_a   1.000
_cell.length_b   1.000
_cell.length_c   1.000
_cell.angle_alpha   90.00
_cell.angle_beta   90.00
_cell.angle_gamma   90.00
#
_symmetry.space_group_name_H-M   'P 1'
#
loop_
_entity.id
_entity.type
_entity.pdbx_description
1 polymer ?
#
loop_
_entity_poly.entity_id
_entity_poly.type
_entity_poly.pdbx_seq_one_letter_code
_entity_poly.pdbx_strand_id
1 'polypeptide(L)'
;MDRDTVNCSSPYGKLSGNEAERSDFQKRVGGLIENVTEIAVLDGGFGVFEMKGVYGLAQCWKTVSKDGCRECLEKAGQEVRGCLPSREGRGLNAGCYLRYSTVKFYSDSEKMKENSGN
;
A
#
# COMPACT_ATOMS: atom_id res chain seq x y z
N MET A 1 17.67 -11.32 11.99
CA MET A 1 16.25 -11.62 12.30
C MET A 1 15.39 -10.78 11.38
N ASP A 2 14.98 -11.32 10.24
CA ASP A 2 14.03 -10.67 9.35
C ASP A 2 12.69 -10.52 10.08
N ARG A 3 12.25 -9.28 10.28
CA ARG A 3 10.96 -8.95 10.92
C ARG A 3 9.88 -8.66 9.89
N ASP A 4 9.99 -9.30 8.73
CA ASP A 4 9.02 -9.14 7.66
C ASP A 4 7.72 -9.83 8.08
N THR A 5 6.68 -9.04 8.21
CA THR A 5 5.38 -9.48 8.72
C THR A 5 4.31 -9.03 7.75
N VAL A 6 3.59 -10.01 7.18
CA VAL A 6 2.39 -9.77 6.39
C VAL A 6 1.15 -10.10 7.22
N ASN A 7 0.19 -9.18 7.25
CA ASN A 7 -1.11 -9.38 7.88
C ASN A 7 -2.23 -9.16 6.86
N CYS A 8 -2.92 -10.25 6.53
CA CYS A 8 -4.03 -10.27 5.59
C CYS A 8 -5.41 -10.18 6.25
N SER A 9 -5.45 -9.92 7.56
CA SER A 9 -6.71 -9.85 8.32
C SER A 9 -7.45 -8.57 8.00
N SER A 10 -8.70 -8.71 7.54
CA SER A 10 -9.60 -7.59 7.33
C SER A 10 -10.86 -7.76 8.18
N PRO A 11 -11.27 -6.77 8.98
CA PRO A 11 -12.56 -6.81 9.68
C PRO A 11 -13.75 -6.80 8.69
N TYR A 12 -13.51 -6.39 7.45
CA TYR A 12 -14.50 -6.39 6.37
C TYR A 12 -14.50 -7.68 5.54
N GLY A 13 -13.68 -8.66 5.93
CA GLY A 13 -13.57 -9.96 5.27
C GLY A 13 -12.87 -9.91 3.91
N LYS A 14 -13.19 -10.91 3.08
CA LYS A 14 -12.69 -11.02 1.70
C LYS A 14 -13.71 -10.46 0.73
N LEU A 15 -13.25 -10.05 -0.46
CA LEU A 15 -14.13 -9.66 -1.54
C LEU A 15 -14.97 -10.86 -2.00
N SER A 16 -16.28 -10.72 -1.87
CA SER A 16 -17.27 -11.65 -2.42
C SER A 16 -17.72 -11.10 -3.77
N GLY A 17 -17.27 -11.75 -4.84
CA GLY A 17 -17.55 -11.37 -6.22
C GLY A 17 -17.16 -12.49 -7.18
N ASN A 18 -17.56 -12.35 -8.43
CA ASN A 18 -17.19 -13.25 -9.51
C ASN A 18 -15.71 -13.12 -9.89
N GLU A 19 -15.24 -13.96 -10.81
CA GLU A 19 -13.84 -13.97 -11.24
C GLU A 19 -13.39 -12.63 -11.87
N ALA A 20 -14.28 -11.97 -12.63
CA ALA A 20 -13.99 -10.66 -13.22
C ALA A 20 -13.82 -9.57 -12.15
N GLU A 21 -14.69 -9.55 -11.13
CA GLU A 21 -14.58 -8.61 -10.00
C GLU A 21 -13.31 -8.84 -9.17
N ARG A 22 -12.93 -10.11 -8.98
CA ARG A 22 -11.67 -10.47 -8.32
C ARG A 22 -10.45 -10.03 -9.13
N SER A 23 -10.47 -10.24 -10.45
CA SER A 23 -9.41 -9.80 -11.35
C SER A 23 -9.30 -8.26 -11.37
N ASP A 24 -10.43 -7.55 -11.43
CA ASP A 24 -10.44 -6.09 -11.39
C ASP A 24 -9.90 -5.57 -10.04
N PHE A 25 -10.29 -6.20 -8.92
CA PHE A 25 -9.72 -5.86 -7.62
C PHE A 25 -8.21 -6.09 -7.55
N GLN A 26 -7.71 -7.21 -8.10
CA GLN A 26 -6.27 -7.48 -8.18
C GLN A 26 -5.54 -6.39 -8.97
N LYS A 27 -6.09 -5.95 -10.11
CA LYS A 27 -5.51 -4.86 -10.91
C LYS A 27 -5.51 -3.54 -10.16
N ARG A 28 -6.61 -3.20 -9.46
CA ARG A 28 -6.70 -1.99 -8.63
C ARG A 28 -5.67 -2.00 -7.51
N VAL A 29 -5.53 -3.11 -6.78
CA VAL A 29 -4.50 -3.24 -5.73
C VAL A 29 -3.10 -3.20 -6.31
N GLY A 30 -2.88 -3.82 -7.47
CA GLY A 30 -1.62 -3.77 -8.22
C GLY A 30 -1.19 -2.34 -8.52
N GLY A 31 -2.03 -1.59 -9.24
CA GLY A 31 -1.74 -0.21 -9.61
C GLY A 31 -1.67 0.74 -8.40
N LEU A 32 -2.51 0.52 -7.38
CA LEU A 32 -2.43 1.27 -6.11
C LEU A 32 -1.04 1.16 -5.47
N ILE A 33 -0.51 -0.06 -5.39
CA ILE A 33 0.80 -0.34 -4.78
C ILE A 33 1.93 0.35 -5.55
N GLU A 34 1.88 0.33 -6.88
CA GLU A 34 2.87 1.00 -7.72
C GLU A 34 2.87 2.51 -7.50
N ASN A 35 1.69 3.15 -7.57
CA ASN A 35 1.57 4.60 -7.41
C ASN A 35 1.95 5.05 -5.99
N VAL A 36 1.46 4.37 -4.95
CA VAL A 36 1.76 4.76 -3.57
C VAL A 36 3.24 4.57 -3.22
N THR A 37 3.89 3.57 -3.82
CA THR A 37 5.33 3.36 -3.68
C THR A 37 6.13 4.48 -4.33
N GLU A 38 5.77 4.87 -5.56
CA GLU A 38 6.42 5.98 -6.25
C GLU A 38 6.28 7.29 -5.46
N ILE A 39 5.07 7.59 -4.97
CA ILE A 39 4.83 8.77 -4.13
C ILE A 39 5.70 8.74 -2.89
N ALA A 40 5.72 7.63 -2.14
CA ALA A 40 6.52 7.54 -0.92
C ALA A 40 8.02 7.69 -1.17
N VAL A 41 8.52 7.14 -2.28
CA VAL A 41 9.93 7.28 -2.68
C VAL A 41 10.30 8.72 -3.05
N LEU A 42 9.35 9.51 -3.56
CA LEU A 42 9.57 10.90 -3.95
C LEU A 42 9.31 11.90 -2.80
N ASP A 43 8.31 11.66 -1.96
CA ASP A 43 7.88 12.56 -0.87
C ASP A 43 8.50 12.16 0.50
N GLY A 44 9.82 11.92 0.50
CA GLY A 44 10.57 11.75 1.76
C GLY A 44 10.17 10.53 2.61
N GLY A 45 9.65 9.49 1.97
CA GLY A 45 9.30 8.22 2.61
C GLY A 45 7.85 8.13 3.09
N PHE A 46 6.92 8.94 2.59
CA PHE A 46 5.50 8.79 2.91
C PHE A 46 4.63 9.05 1.68
N GLY A 47 3.61 8.23 1.48
CA GLY A 47 2.68 8.42 0.38
C GLY A 47 1.32 7.78 0.68
N VAL A 48 0.26 8.43 0.20
CA VAL A 48 -1.08 7.85 0.17
C VAL A 48 -1.62 7.94 -1.25
N PHE A 49 -2.42 6.96 -1.65
CA PHE A 49 -3.04 6.95 -2.98
C PHE A 49 -4.40 6.27 -2.92
N GLU A 50 -5.30 6.67 -3.83
CA GLU A 50 -6.62 6.09 -3.95
C GLU A 50 -6.85 5.61 -5.39
N MET A 51 -7.18 4.34 -5.56
CA MET A 51 -7.51 3.75 -6.85
C MET A 51 -8.91 3.14 -6.80
N LYS A 52 -9.90 3.87 -7.31
CA LYS A 52 -11.28 3.40 -7.52
C LYS A 52 -11.86 2.68 -6.27
N GLY A 53 -11.80 3.33 -5.10
CA GLY A 53 -12.31 2.78 -3.84
C GLY A 53 -11.37 1.81 -3.11
N VAL A 54 -10.11 1.70 -3.56
CA VAL A 54 -9.03 1.05 -2.80
C VAL A 54 -8.04 2.12 -2.36
N TYR A 55 -7.74 2.16 -1.07
CA TYR A 55 -6.90 3.15 -0.42
C TYR A 55 -5.57 2.54 -0.04
N GLY A 56 -4.48 3.24 -0.33
CA GLY A 56 -3.11 2.79 -0.14
C GLY A 56 -2.34 3.79 0.72
N LEU A 57 -1.47 3.28 1.58
CA LEU A 57 -0.48 4.05 2.32
C LEU A 57 0.84 3.32 2.28
N ALA A 58 1.91 4.06 1.98
CA ALA A 58 3.28 3.60 2.06
C ALA A 58 4.08 4.53 2.96
N GLN A 59 4.93 3.95 3.79
CA GLN A 59 5.84 4.68 4.66
C GLN A 59 7.19 3.98 4.72
N CYS A 60 8.27 4.74 4.58
CA CYS A 60 9.64 4.32 4.75
C CYS A 60 10.26 4.93 6.00
N TRP A 61 11.20 4.20 6.58
CA TRP A 61 11.89 4.63 7.79
C TRP A 61 12.92 5.67 7.37
N LYS A 62 13.16 6.69 8.20
CA LYS A 62 14.17 7.72 7.90
C LYS A 62 15.59 7.18 7.78
N THR A 63 15.82 5.95 8.25
CA THR A 63 17.13 5.27 8.20
C THR A 63 17.41 4.59 6.87
N VAL A 64 16.42 4.42 5.99
CA VAL A 64 16.64 3.80 4.67
C VAL A 64 16.92 4.86 3.60
N SER A 65 17.74 4.49 2.62
CA SER A 65 17.97 5.33 1.43
C SER A 65 16.72 5.34 0.54
N LYS A 66 16.71 6.21 -0.47
CA LYS A 66 15.65 6.26 -1.48
C LYS A 66 15.46 4.90 -2.19
N ASP A 67 16.57 4.25 -2.55
CA ASP A 67 16.55 2.94 -3.19
C ASP A 67 16.12 1.84 -2.21
N GLY A 68 16.60 1.88 -0.96
CA GLY A 68 16.15 0.96 0.08
C GLY A 68 14.66 1.10 0.42
N CYS A 69 14.12 2.33 0.34
CA CYS A 69 12.69 2.60 0.46
C CYS A 69 11.91 1.93 -0.67
N ARG A 70 12.37 2.09 -1.92
CA ARG A 70 11.77 1.44 -3.09
C ARG A 70 11.78 -0.07 -2.97
N GLU A 71 12.93 -0.68 -2.73
CA GLU A 71 13.08 -2.13 -2.61
C GLU A 71 12.20 -2.70 -1.49
N CYS A 72 12.16 -2.02 -0.34
CA CYS A 72 11.33 -2.46 0.77
C CYS A 72 9.84 -2.40 0.42
N LEU A 73 9.37 -1.30 -0.16
CA LEU A 73 7.96 -1.13 -0.53
C LEU A 73 7.54 -2.06 -1.67
N GLU A 74 8.43 -2.35 -2.62
CA GLU A 74 8.19 -3.35 -3.67
C GLU A 74 8.02 -4.75 -3.07
N LYS A 75 8.89 -5.12 -2.12
CA LYS A 75 8.78 -6.39 -1.39
C LYS A 75 7.48 -6.46 -0.56
N ALA A 76 7.19 -5.44 0.24
CA ALA A 76 5.95 -5.36 1.01
C ALA A 76 4.72 -5.39 0.09
N GLY A 77 4.81 -4.76 -1.08
CA GLY A 77 3.81 -4.77 -2.13
C GLY A 77 3.53 -6.18 -2.67
N GLN A 78 4.57 -6.96 -2.95
CA GLN A 78 4.43 -8.36 -3.37
C GLN A 78 3.77 -9.22 -2.28
N GLU A 79 4.18 -9.04 -1.02
CA GLU A 79 3.63 -9.78 0.12
C GLU A 79 2.14 -9.47 0.32
N VAL A 80 1.73 -8.20 0.33
CA VAL A 80 0.32 -7.85 0.51
C VAL A 80 -0.54 -8.23 -0.70
N ARG A 81 0.02 -8.29 -1.93
CA ARG A 81 -0.71 -8.84 -3.09
C ARG A 81 -1.11 -10.30 -2.85
N GLY A 82 -0.33 -11.04 -2.07
CA GLY A 82 -0.66 -12.39 -1.59
C GLY A 82 -1.87 -12.45 -0.66
N CYS A 83 -2.29 -11.33 -0.06
CA CYS A 83 -3.48 -11.27 0.79
C CYS A 83 -4.80 -11.30 0.01
N LEU A 84 -4.77 -11.07 -1.31
CA LEU A 84 -5.97 -11.04 -2.13
C LEU A 84 -6.67 -12.42 -2.12
N PRO A 85 -8.01 -12.47 -2.02
CA PRO A 85 -8.96 -11.36 -2.15
C PRO A 85 -9.35 -10.70 -0.81
N SER A 86 -8.52 -10.74 0.24
CA SER A 86 -8.78 -9.98 1.46
C SER A 86 -8.94 -8.49 1.16
N ARG A 87 -9.91 -7.84 1.80
CA ARG A 87 -10.19 -6.41 1.59
C ARG A 87 -9.17 -5.49 2.24
N GLU A 88 -8.23 -6.06 3.00
CA GLU A 88 -7.13 -5.35 3.61
C GLU A 88 -5.88 -6.25 3.68
N GLY A 89 -4.72 -5.64 3.45
CA GLY A 89 -3.43 -6.27 3.61
C GLY A 89 -2.41 -5.27 4.12
N ARG A 90 -1.55 -5.70 5.03
CA ARG A 90 -0.51 -4.88 5.67
C ARG A 90 0.82 -5.62 5.57
N GLY A 91 1.84 -4.98 5.01
CA GLY A 91 3.21 -5.46 4.98
C GLY A 91 4.07 -4.57 5.85
N LEU A 92 4.79 -5.17 6.80
CA LEU A 92 5.71 -4.48 7.68
C LEU A 92 7.07 -5.17 7.55
N ASN A 93 8.02 -4.49 6.91
CA ASN A 93 9.35 -5.02 6.66
C ASN A 93 10.39 -4.16 7.36
N ALA A 94 11.64 -4.65 7.39
CA ALA A 94 12.75 -3.91 7.97
C ALA A 94 13.08 -2.64 7.14
N GLY A 95 12.30 -1.57 7.33
CA GLY A 95 12.52 -0.29 6.67
C GLY A 95 11.27 0.35 6.05
N CYS A 96 10.14 -0.36 5.99
CA CYS A 96 8.92 0.17 5.40
C CYS A 96 7.63 -0.50 5.91
N TYR A 97 6.53 0.18 5.66
CA TYR A 97 5.17 -0.23 5.94
C TYR A 97 4.33 0.08 4.71
N LEU A 98 3.50 -0.89 4.32
CA LEU A 98 2.55 -0.73 3.23
C LEU A 98 1.20 -1.30 3.66
N ARG A 99 0.14 -0.53 3.42
CA ARG A 99 -1.24 -0.98 3.67
C ARG A 99 -2.12 -0.66 2.47
N TYR A 100 -2.92 -1.63 2.05
CA TYR A 100 -4.09 -1.38 1.22
C TYR A 100 -5.37 -1.71 2.00
N SER A 101 -6.45 -1.00 1.73
CA SER A 101 -7.78 -1.32 2.27
C SER A 101 -8.89 -0.83 1.34
N THR A 102 -10.05 -1.50 1.34
CA THR A 102 -11.25 -0.97 0.68
C THR A 102 -12.00 0.06 1.52
N VAL A 103 -11.48 0.41 2.70
CA VAL A 103 -12.03 1.45 3.57
C VAL A 103 -10.93 2.49 3.83
N LYS A 104 -11.25 3.76 3.62
CA LYS A 104 -10.31 4.85 3.86
C LYS A 104 -9.91 4.89 5.34
N PHE A 105 -8.62 4.94 5.61
CA PHE A 105 -8.06 4.85 6.96
C PHE A 105 -7.11 6.01 7.32
N TYR A 106 -7.00 7.00 6.43
CA TYR A 106 -6.21 8.22 6.60
C TYR A 106 -7.08 9.45 6.33
N SER A 107 -6.70 10.57 6.91
CA SER A 107 -7.34 11.88 6.80
C SER A 107 -7.03 12.56 5.46
N ASP A 108 -7.88 13.51 5.04
CA ASP A 108 -7.62 14.30 3.83
C ASP A 108 -6.38 15.19 3.95
N SER A 109 -5.99 15.58 5.18
CA SER A 109 -4.73 16.27 5.44
C SER A 109 -3.49 15.47 5.00
N GLU A 110 -3.57 14.13 4.98
CA GLU A 110 -2.49 13.27 4.51
C GLU A 110 -2.45 13.18 2.97
N LYS A 111 -3.58 13.47 2.29
CA LYS A 111 -3.68 13.58 0.82
C LYS A 111 -3.18 14.93 0.30
N MET A 112 -3.32 15.99 1.11
CA MET A 112 -2.97 17.38 0.73
C MET A 112 -1.46 17.65 0.54
N LYS A 113 -0.58 16.67 0.78
CA LYS A 113 0.84 16.78 0.38
C LYS A 113 1.07 16.61 -1.13
N GLU A 114 0.07 16.13 -1.87
CA GLU A 114 0.15 15.92 -3.32
C GLU A 114 0.17 17.22 -4.14
N ASN A 115 0.00 18.41 -3.52
CA ASN A 115 -0.15 19.66 -4.29
C ASN A 115 0.70 20.85 -3.82
N SER A 116 1.84 20.63 -3.17
CA SER A 116 2.77 21.72 -2.81
C SER A 116 4.10 21.61 -3.56
N GLY A 117 4.02 21.70 -4.88
CA GLY A 117 5.15 21.97 -5.76
C GLY A 117 4.74 23.02 -6.78
N ASN A 118 4.93 24.30 -6.43
CA ASN A 118 5.00 25.39 -7.40
C ASN A 118 6.26 26.21 -7.12
#